data_AF-A0A7W0ICP4-F1
#
_entry.id   AF-A0A7W0ICP4-F1
#
_cell.length_a   1.000
_cell.length_b   1.000
_cell.length_c   1.000
_cell.angle_alpha   90.00
_cell.angle_beta   90.00
_cell.angle_gamma   90.00
#
_symmetry.space_group_name_H-M   'P 1'
#
loop_
_entity.id
_entity.type
_entity.pdbx_description
1 polymer ?
#
loop_
_entity_poly.entity_id
_entity_poly.type
_entity_poly.pdbx_seq_one_letter_code
_entity_poly.pdbx_strand_id
1 'polypeptide(L)'
;MDVVEAVRHHTGGTGADIVLDVVMGPGQQDLLKAARPGGTLVAAGFLDPRPTPFPRSTPLTIFSYRSFEHTLDGVVVKRMAAFLNAGVRLGALRPAIDKVFALNDVLEAHRHLVKRLHAGKKIVVTV
;
A
#
# COMPACT_ATOMS: atom_id res chain seq x y z
N MET A 1 1.30 -15.41 12.34
CA MET A 1 0.41 -16.22 11.48
C MET A 1 1.00 -16.25 10.10
N ASP A 2 0.97 -17.41 9.44
CA ASP A 2 1.38 -17.57 8.05
C ASP A 2 0.39 -16.83 7.13
N VAL A 3 0.89 -15.96 6.25
CA VAL A 3 0.03 -15.14 5.37
C VAL A 3 -0.71 -15.98 4.33
N VAL A 4 -0.11 -17.07 3.84
CA VAL A 4 -0.71 -17.97 2.86
C VAL A 4 -1.89 -18.71 3.50
N GLU A 5 -1.70 -19.21 4.72
CA GLU A 5 -2.75 -19.87 5.49
C GLU A 5 -3.92 -18.92 5.77
N ALA A 6 -3.62 -17.71 6.25
CA ALA A 6 -4.64 -16.70 6.55
C ALA A 6 -5.46 -16.31 5.31
N VAL A 7 -4.80 -16.07 4.18
CA VAL A 7 -5.48 -15.73 2.92
C VAL A 7 -6.36 -16.89 2.45
N ARG A 8 -5.85 -18.12 2.47
CA ARG A 8 -6.63 -19.30 2.09
C ARG A 8 -7.87 -19.47 2.98
N HIS A 9 -7.72 -19.30 4.28
CA HIS A 9 -8.85 -19.38 5.21
C HIS A 9 -9.95 -18.37 4.85
N HIS A 10 -9.60 -17.11 4.59
CA HIS A 10 -10.57 -16.06 4.25
C HIS A 10 -11.11 -16.13 2.82
N THR A 11 -10.50 -16.92 1.94
CA THR A 11 -10.88 -17.03 0.51
C THR A 11 -11.43 -18.41 0.15
N GLY A 12 -11.76 -19.26 1.13
CA GLY A 12 -12.22 -20.63 0.86
C GLY A 12 -11.19 -21.47 0.12
N GLY A 13 -9.90 -21.17 0.29
CA GLY A 13 -8.78 -21.85 -0.36
C GLY A 13 -8.39 -21.30 -1.73
N THR A 14 -9.15 -20.37 -2.32
CA THR A 14 -8.89 -19.87 -3.68
C THR A 14 -7.64 -19.00 -3.78
N GLY A 15 -7.34 -18.21 -2.75
CA GLY A 15 -6.29 -17.20 -2.79
C GLY A 15 -6.81 -15.81 -3.18
N ALA A 16 -5.97 -14.78 -3.01
CA ALA A 16 -6.34 -13.40 -3.26
C ALA A 16 -6.36 -13.06 -4.76
N ASP A 17 -7.35 -12.28 -5.20
CA ASP A 17 -7.42 -11.70 -6.56
C ASP A 17 -6.34 -10.65 -6.81
N ILE A 18 -6.14 -9.78 -5.82
CA ILE A 18 -5.21 -8.66 -5.87
C ILE A 18 -4.38 -8.66 -4.60
N VAL A 19 -3.07 -8.58 -4.77
CA VAL A 19 -2.11 -8.42 -3.67
C VAL A 19 -1.44 -7.05 -3.81
N LEU A 20 -1.51 -6.25 -2.75
CA LEU A 20 -0.80 -4.98 -2.65
C LEU A 20 0.44 -5.18 -1.77
N ASP A 21 1.60 -5.26 -2.37
CA ASP A 21 2.87 -5.43 -1.68
C ASP A 21 3.56 -4.07 -1.46
N VAL A 22 3.46 -3.56 -0.23
CA VAL A 22 4.12 -2.32 0.22
C VAL A 22 5.44 -2.58 0.96
N VAL A 23 5.88 -3.84 1.05
CA VAL A 23 7.08 -4.22 1.79
C VAL A 23 8.23 -4.57 0.85
N MET A 24 7.95 -5.37 -0.19
CA MET A 24 8.92 -6.04 -1.05
C MET A 24 9.86 -6.98 -0.26
N GLY A 25 11.01 -7.32 -0.81
CA GLY A 25 12.00 -8.20 -0.20
C GLY A 25 11.64 -9.70 -0.28
N PRO A 26 12.34 -10.56 0.48
CA PRO A 26 12.16 -12.01 0.42
C PRO A 26 10.73 -12.49 0.71
N GLY A 27 9.99 -11.75 1.56
CA GLY A 27 8.62 -12.09 1.95
C GLY A 27 7.61 -12.03 0.80
N GLN A 28 7.93 -11.37 -0.31
CA GLN A 28 7.07 -11.35 -1.50
C GLN A 28 6.79 -12.77 -2.03
N GLN A 29 7.68 -13.73 -1.79
CA GLN A 29 7.46 -15.11 -2.21
C GLN A 29 6.23 -15.75 -1.56
N ASP A 30 5.91 -15.38 -0.32
CA ASP A 30 4.70 -15.89 0.35
C ASP A 30 3.45 -15.16 -0.16
N LEU A 31 3.58 -13.88 -0.51
CA LEU A 31 2.52 -13.12 -1.17
C LEU A 31 2.15 -13.70 -2.55
N LEU A 32 3.13 -14.14 -3.33
CA LEU A 32 2.90 -14.83 -4.61
C LEU A 32 2.12 -16.14 -4.41
N LYS A 33 2.42 -16.90 -3.34
CA LYS A 33 1.73 -18.16 -3.01
C LYS A 33 0.31 -17.93 -2.47
N ALA A 34 0.07 -16.78 -1.84
CA ALA A 34 -1.22 -16.42 -1.27
C ALA A 34 -2.22 -15.95 -2.34
N ALA A 35 -1.74 -15.48 -3.49
CA ALA A 35 -2.59 -15.08 -4.61
C ALA A 35 -3.15 -16.29 -5.38
N ARG A 36 -4.33 -16.13 -5.97
CA ARG A 36 -4.90 -17.14 -6.87
C ARG A 36 -4.19 -17.11 -8.24
N PRO A 37 -4.17 -18.22 -9.00
CA PRO A 37 -3.73 -18.20 -10.40
C PRO A 37 -4.45 -17.11 -11.22
N GLY A 38 -3.70 -16.38 -12.04
CA GLY A 38 -4.22 -15.25 -12.82
C GLY A 38 -4.56 -14.00 -11.99
N GLY A 39 -4.20 -13.95 -10.70
CA GLY A 39 -4.31 -12.76 -9.88
C GLY A 39 -3.26 -11.70 -10.23
N THR A 40 -3.38 -10.54 -9.59
CA THR A 40 -2.48 -9.40 -9.79
C THR A 40 -1.72 -9.07 -8.52
N LEU A 41 -0.39 -8.98 -8.61
CA LEU A 41 0.44 -8.40 -7.54
C LEU A 41 0.88 -7.00 -7.95
N VAL A 42 0.53 -6.00 -7.15
CA VAL A 42 1.00 -4.62 -7.29
C VAL A 42 2.13 -4.41 -6.29
N ALA A 43 3.36 -4.34 -6.77
CA ALA A 43 4.55 -4.11 -5.95
C ALA A 43 4.84 -2.61 -5.87
N ALA A 44 4.61 -2.01 -4.70
CA ALA A 44 4.73 -0.57 -4.45
C ALA A 44 5.62 -0.22 -3.24
N GLY A 45 6.30 -1.22 -2.67
CA GLY A 45 7.02 -1.12 -1.40
C GLY A 45 8.50 -0.78 -1.48
N PHE A 46 9.04 -0.26 -0.38
CA PHE A 46 10.49 -0.12 -0.16
C PHE A 46 10.85 -0.32 1.33
N LEU A 47 10.03 -1.07 2.08
CA LEU A 47 10.19 -1.19 3.55
C LEU A 47 11.22 -2.25 3.94
N ASP A 48 11.38 -3.31 3.14
CA ASP A 48 12.47 -4.26 3.32
C ASP A 48 13.62 -3.91 2.35
N PRO A 49 14.82 -3.58 2.85
CA PRO A 49 15.95 -3.20 2.00
C PRO A 49 16.59 -4.40 1.30
N ARG A 50 16.24 -5.64 1.68
CA ARG A 50 16.80 -6.85 1.07
C ARG A 50 16.25 -7.03 -0.35
N PRO A 51 17.02 -7.66 -1.26
CA PRO A 51 16.55 -7.94 -2.61
C PRO A 51 15.24 -8.73 -2.63
N THR A 52 14.37 -8.36 -3.55
CA THR A 52 13.15 -9.13 -3.85
C THR A 52 13.52 -10.24 -4.83
N PRO A 53 13.33 -11.53 -4.48
CA PRO A 53 13.64 -12.62 -5.39
C PRO A 53 12.81 -12.52 -6.67
N PHE A 54 13.43 -12.78 -7.82
CA PHE A 54 12.72 -12.75 -9.10
C PHE A 54 11.60 -13.80 -9.11
N PRO A 55 10.36 -13.43 -9.48
CA PRO A 55 9.19 -14.31 -9.42
C PRO A 55 9.19 -15.29 -10.60
N ARG A 56 10.05 -16.32 -10.56
CA ARG A 56 10.14 -17.34 -11.61
C ARG A 56 8.82 -18.11 -11.70
N SER A 57 8.28 -18.21 -12.92
CA SER A 57 7.14 -19.08 -13.25
C SER A 57 5.86 -18.82 -12.44
N THR A 58 5.61 -17.57 -12.04
CA THR A 58 4.35 -17.21 -11.38
C THR A 58 3.22 -17.10 -12.42
N PRO A 59 2.00 -17.60 -12.12
CA PRO A 59 0.83 -17.42 -12.98
C PRO A 59 0.17 -16.04 -12.79
N LEU A 60 0.85 -15.10 -12.14
CA LEU A 60 0.31 -13.78 -11.77
C LEU A 60 0.77 -12.70 -12.74
N THR A 61 -0.06 -11.68 -12.90
CA THR A 61 0.37 -10.40 -13.47
C THR A 61 1.03 -9.59 -12.38
N ILE A 62 2.27 -9.13 -12.61
CA ILE A 62 3.00 -8.30 -11.66
C ILE A 62 3.10 -6.88 -12.19
N PHE A 63 2.52 -5.94 -11.47
CA PHE A 63 2.64 -4.52 -11.74
C PHE A 63 3.65 -3.90 -10.78
N SER A 64 4.82 -3.54 -11.30
CA SER A 64 5.83 -2.83 -10.51
C SER A 64 5.51 -1.34 -10.51
N TYR A 65 5.04 -0.85 -9.37
CA TYR A 65 4.85 0.57 -9.12
C TYR A 65 6.18 1.13 -8.62
N ARG A 66 6.88 1.85 -9.49
CA ARG A 66 8.03 2.65 -9.10
C ARG A 66 7.68 4.11 -9.35
N SER A 67 7.67 4.90 -8.27
CA SER A 67 7.53 6.36 -8.34
C SER A 67 6.14 6.90 -8.71
N PHE A 68 6.04 8.21 -8.87
CA PHE A 68 4.83 8.96 -9.14
C PHE A 68 4.61 9.22 -10.65
N GLU A 69 5.02 8.30 -11.53
CA GLU A 69 4.95 8.51 -12.99
C GLU A 69 3.53 8.80 -13.48
N HIS A 70 2.54 8.13 -12.88
CA HIS A 70 1.12 8.36 -13.14
C HIS A 70 0.65 9.78 -12.75
N THR A 71 1.40 10.52 -11.92
CA THR A 71 1.09 11.91 -11.59
C THR A 71 1.61 12.89 -12.64
N LEU A 72 2.35 12.43 -13.65
CA LEU A 72 2.80 13.26 -14.77
C LEU A 72 1.69 13.47 -15.81
N ASP A 73 0.66 12.63 -15.80
CA ASP A 73 -0.53 12.77 -16.67
C ASP A 73 -1.66 13.48 -15.92
N GLY A 74 -1.96 14.72 -16.33
CA GLY A 74 -3.01 15.53 -15.73
C GLY A 74 -4.42 14.93 -15.83
N VAL A 75 -4.70 14.08 -16.83
CA VAL A 75 -5.98 13.37 -16.96
C VAL A 75 -6.07 12.27 -15.89
N VAL A 76 -4.98 11.53 -15.69
CA VAL A 76 -4.90 10.50 -14.65
C VAL A 76 -5.04 11.12 -13.26
N VAL A 77 -4.33 12.22 -12.98
CA VAL A 77 -4.41 12.94 -11.70
C VAL A 77 -5.84 13.41 -11.42
N LYS A 78 -6.52 14.02 -12.41
CA LYS A 78 -7.91 14.45 -12.26
C LYS A 78 -8.84 13.29 -11.92
N ARG A 79 -8.68 12.14 -12.59
CA ARG A 79 -9.48 10.94 -12.33
C ARG A 79 -9.25 10.40 -10.92
N MET A 80 -7.99 10.35 -10.46
CA MET A 80 -7.65 9.93 -9.10
C MET A 80 -8.25 10.86 -8.04
N ALA A 81 -8.10 12.17 -8.21
CA ALA A 81 -8.66 13.16 -7.30
C ALA A 81 -10.19 13.03 -7.23
N ALA A 82 -10.87 12.87 -8.36
CA ALA A 82 -12.32 12.68 -8.41
C ALA A 82 -12.75 11.40 -7.66
N PHE A 83 -12.05 10.28 -7.87
CA PHE A 83 -12.32 9.02 -7.17
C PHE A 83 -12.16 9.15 -5.65
N LEU A 84 -11.04 9.71 -5.20
CA LEU A 84 -10.75 9.90 -3.78
C LEU A 84 -11.75 10.86 -3.12
N ASN A 85 -12.04 11.99 -3.76
CA ASN A 85 -13.01 12.97 -3.26
C ASN A 85 -14.43 12.38 -3.17
N ALA A 86 -14.85 11.59 -4.16
CA ALA A 86 -16.13 10.90 -4.11
C ALA A 86 -16.17 9.89 -2.95
N GLY A 87 -15.10 9.13 -2.75
CA GLY A 87 -14.98 8.18 -1.64
C GLY A 87 -15.09 8.85 -0.28
N VAL A 88 -14.45 10.00 -0.08
CA VAL A 88 -14.56 10.79 1.17
C VAL A 88 -15.98 11.33 1.35
N ARG A 89 -16.55 11.95 0.31
CA ARG A 89 -17.90 12.53 0.37
C ARG A 89 -18.97 11.47 0.66
N LEU A 90 -18.84 10.28 0.09
CA LEU A 90 -19.77 9.16 0.29
C LEU A 90 -19.47 8.37 1.59
N GLY A 91 -18.40 8.69 2.31
CA GLY A 91 -18.00 8.01 3.54
C GLY A 91 -17.41 6.61 3.33
N ALA A 92 -17.16 6.20 2.08
CA ALA A 92 -16.47 4.96 1.72
C ALA A 92 -14.96 5.03 2.04
N LEU A 93 -14.38 6.24 2.00
CA LEU A 93 -13.03 6.53 2.46
C LEU A 93 -13.10 7.43 3.69
N ARG A 94 -12.55 6.96 4.80
CA ARG A 94 -12.43 7.73 6.05
C ARG A 94 -10.95 7.89 6.40
N PRO A 95 -10.31 9.01 6.03
CA PRO A 95 -8.92 9.26 6.35
C PRO A 95 -8.72 9.22 7.88
N ALA A 96 -7.95 8.24 8.37
CA ALA A 96 -7.56 8.17 9.76
C ALA A 96 -6.45 9.20 10.03
N ILE A 97 -6.78 10.30 10.71
CA ILE A 97 -5.83 11.32 11.14
C ILE A 97 -5.52 11.08 12.61
N ASP A 98 -4.24 10.92 12.94
CA ASP A 98 -3.77 10.72 14.32
C ASP A 98 -3.62 12.03 15.07
N LYS A 99 -2.95 13.01 14.44
CA LYS A 99 -2.72 14.33 15.01
C LYS A 99 -2.54 15.38 13.93
N VAL A 100 -3.00 16.59 14.23
CA VAL A 100 -2.79 17.80 13.44
C VAL A 100 -1.76 18.68 14.14
N PHE A 101 -0.85 19.26 13.38
CA PHE A 101 0.19 20.18 13.83
C PHE A 101 0.10 21.48 13.04
N ALA A 102 0.42 22.61 13.68
CA ALA A 102 0.67 23.84 12.93
C ALA A 102 2.03 23.74 12.21
N LEU A 103 2.23 24.52 11.15
CA LEU A 103 3.50 24.55 10.41
C LEU A 103 4.68 24.92 11.32
N ASN A 104 4.47 25.79 12.31
CA ASN A 104 5.49 26.16 13.30
C ASN A 104 5.94 24.97 14.17
N ASP A 105 5.09 23.93 14.29
CA ASP A 105 5.37 22.71 15.06
C ASP A 105 5.95 21.58 14.19
N VAL A 106 6.47 21.90 13.00
CA VAL A 106 6.96 20.89 12.05
C VAL A 106 8.03 19.97 12.64
N LEU A 107 8.88 20.47 13.55
CA LEU A 107 9.84 19.62 14.26
C LEU A 107 9.14 18.55 15.13
N GLU A 108 8.11 18.94 15.87
CA GLU A 108 7.33 18.01 16.69
C GLU A 108 6.51 17.04 15.83
N ALA A 109 5.99 17.51 14.70
CA ALA A 109 5.32 16.67 13.71
C ALA A 109 6.23 15.52 13.24
N HIS A 110 7.49 15.81 12.91
CA HIS A 110 8.48 14.80 12.50
C HIS A 110 8.85 13.85 13.65
N ARG A 111 9.08 14.38 14.86
CA ARG A 111 9.37 13.55 16.04
C ARG A 111 8.23 12.59 16.35
N HIS A 112 6.98 13.05 16.24
CA HIS A 112 5.78 12.22 16.43
C HIS A 112 5.67 11.14 15.37
N LEU A 113 5.89 11.48 14.10
CA LEU A 113 5.90 10.51 12.99
C LEU A 113 6.91 9.40 13.25
N VAL A 114 8.16 9.74 13.55
CA VAL A 114 9.23 8.76 13.78
C VAL A 114 8.91 7.81 14.92
N LYS A 115 8.42 8.34 16.05
CA LYS A 115 8.02 7.52 17.20
C LYS A 115 6.85 6.57 16.90
N ARG A 116 6.03 6.87 15.89
CA ARG A 116 4.82 6.10 15.53
C ARG A 116 4.87 5.46 14.14
N LEU A 117 6.05 5.38 13.51
CA LEU A 117 6.25 4.80 12.17
C LEU A 117 5.61 3.42 12.04
N HIS A 118 5.78 2.55 13.04
CA HIS A 118 5.23 1.20 13.04
C HIS A 118 3.71 1.11 13.31
N ALA A 119 3.07 2.20 13.74
CA ALA A 119 1.65 2.23 14.07
C ALA A 119 0.75 2.68 12.88
N GLY A 120 1.34 2.98 11.72
CA GLY A 120 0.59 3.39 10.51
C GLY A 120 -0.19 4.69 10.67
N LYS A 121 0.19 5.54 11.64
CA LYS A 121 -0.53 6.76 12.01
C LYS A 121 -0.18 7.90 11.06
N LYS A 122 -1.22 8.55 10.50
CA LYS A 122 -1.08 9.67 9.57
C LYS A 122 -1.16 10.98 10.33
N ILE A 123 -0.29 11.93 10.01
CA ILE A 123 -0.30 13.29 10.57
C ILE A 123 -0.65 14.30 9.49
N VAL A 124 -1.19 15.45 9.90
CA VAL A 124 -1.43 16.60 9.02
C VAL A 124 -0.70 17.81 9.58
N VAL A 125 -0.05 18.58 8.70
CA VAL A 125 0.54 19.88 9.03
C VAL A 125 -0.24 20.95 8.27
N THR A 126 -0.73 21.97 8.99
CA THR A 126 -1.52 23.06 8.43
C THR A 126 -0.79 24.39 8.54
N VAL A 127 -1.03 25.30 7.59
CA VAL A 127 -0.54 26.69 7.61
C VAL A 127 -1.51 27.56 8.39
#